data_AF-A0A091EJC7-F1
#
_entry.id   AF-A0A091EJC7-F1
#
_cell.length_a   1.000
_cell.length_b   1.000
_cell.length_c   1.000
_cell.angle_alpha   90.00
_cell.angle_beta   90.00
_cell.angle_gamma   90.00
#
_symmetry.space_group_name_H-M   'P 1'
#
loop_
_entity.id
_entity.type
_entity.pdbx_description
1 polymer ?
#
loop_
_entity_poly.entity_id
_entity_poly.type
_entity_poly.pdbx_seq_one_letter_code
_entity_poly.pdbx_strand_id
1 'polypeptide(L)'
;MLIRVPFSTADLDAWYNFAKNYRSSRGCTAECLRLIIKQHNPDWADIQLLLGELKDTEKQLVLKTARDLAEDYYKTQQLDVKDYFPLQEPHWSPNRTAELEKLKGYQEWIAKGVERAIPKTLNWSALYAIRQGPSESPSEFLD
;
A
#
# COMPACT_ATOMS: atom_id res chain seq x y z
N MET A 1 -1.56 5.56 -26.90
CA MET A 1 -2.72 5.33 -26.02
C MET A 1 -2.31 4.24 -25.04
N LEU A 2 -2.35 4.51 -23.74
CA LEU A 2 -2.13 3.45 -22.75
C LEU A 2 -3.38 2.55 -22.74
N ILE A 3 -3.19 1.25 -22.93
CA ILE A 3 -4.27 0.25 -22.85
C ILE A 3 -4.31 -0.25 -21.41
N ARG A 4 -5.47 -0.16 -20.76
CA ARG A 4 -5.68 -0.69 -19.41
C ARG A 4 -5.81 -2.21 -19.48
N VAL A 5 -5.08 -2.91 -18.63
CA VAL A 5 -5.17 -4.36 -18.47
C VAL A 5 -6.02 -4.64 -17.24
N PRO A 6 -7.26 -5.15 -17.38
CA PRO A 6 -8.09 -5.47 -16.22
C PRO A 6 -7.45 -6.58 -15.39
N PHE A 7 -7.76 -6.62 -14.10
CA PHE A 7 -7.38 -7.74 -13.25
C PHE A 7 -8.12 -9.00 -13.68
N SER A 8 -7.42 -10.13 -13.71
CA SER A 8 -8.05 -11.43 -13.80
C SER A 8 -8.63 -11.83 -12.43
N THR A 9 -9.51 -12.84 -12.42
CA THR A 9 -9.99 -13.42 -11.16
C THR A 9 -8.86 -14.04 -10.34
N ALA A 10 -7.83 -14.59 -11.00
CA ALA A 10 -6.66 -15.14 -10.32
C ALA A 10 -5.82 -14.05 -9.64
N ASP A 11 -5.67 -12.89 -10.27
CA ASP A 11 -4.95 -11.75 -9.66
C ASP A 11 -5.66 -11.26 -8.39
N LEU A 12 -6.99 -11.16 -8.45
CA LEU A 12 -7.81 -10.74 -7.31
C LEU A 12 -7.82 -11.78 -6.18
N ASP A 13 -7.84 -13.07 -6.50
CA ASP A 13 -7.75 -14.14 -5.49
C ASP A 13 -6.36 -14.17 -4.82
N ALA A 14 -5.29 -13.99 -5.60
CA ALA A 14 -3.95 -13.85 -5.07
C ALA A 14 -3.84 -12.64 -4.14
N TRP A 15 -4.33 -11.48 -4.57
CA TRP A 15 -4.37 -10.26 -3.76
C TRP A 15 -5.16 -10.47 -2.45
N TYR A 16 -6.35 -11.08 -2.53
CA TYR A 16 -7.20 -11.36 -1.38
C TYR A 16 -6.46 -12.15 -0.29
N ASN A 17 -5.66 -13.15 -0.67
CA ASN A 17 -4.87 -13.94 0.27
C ASN A 17 -3.83 -13.12 1.03
N PHE A 18 -3.20 -12.13 0.38
CA PHE A 18 -2.28 -11.20 1.04
C PHE A 18 -3.02 -10.16 1.88
N ALA A 19 -4.13 -9.62 1.38
CA ALA A 19 -4.93 -8.60 2.07
C ALA A 19 -5.51 -9.15 3.39
N LYS A 20 -6.04 -10.38 3.39
CA LYS A 20 -6.59 -11.04 4.58
C LYS A 20 -5.56 -11.21 5.71
N ASN A 21 -4.30 -11.40 5.36
CA ASN A 21 -3.18 -11.61 6.29
C ASN A 21 -2.30 -10.37 6.47
N TYR A 22 -2.79 -9.19 6.07
CA TYR A 22 -2.02 -7.95 6.01
C TYR A 22 -1.23 -7.63 7.28
N ARG A 23 -1.83 -7.75 8.48
CA ARG A 23 -1.14 -7.45 9.74
C ARG A 23 0.06 -8.35 10.00
N SER A 24 0.00 -9.60 9.56
CA SER A 24 1.06 -10.58 9.76
C SER A 24 2.23 -10.36 8.81
N SER A 25 1.98 -9.81 7.61
CA SER A 25 3.05 -9.57 6.64
C SER A 25 2.79 -8.35 5.75
N ARG A 26 2.95 -7.16 6.34
CA ARG A 26 2.78 -5.87 5.64
C ARG A 26 3.79 -5.67 4.50
N GLY A 27 5.02 -6.17 4.69
CA GLY A 27 6.07 -6.16 3.67
C GLY A 27 5.69 -6.97 2.44
N CYS A 28 5.28 -8.23 2.61
CA CYS A 28 4.84 -9.07 1.49
C CYS A 28 3.57 -8.51 0.82
N THR A 29 2.61 -7.97 1.58
CA THR A 29 1.43 -7.32 0.98
C THR A 29 1.81 -6.11 0.14
N ALA A 30 2.77 -5.29 0.60
CA ALA A 30 3.27 -4.15 -0.18
C ALA A 30 4.03 -4.58 -1.44
N GLU A 31 4.82 -5.65 -1.37
CA GLU A 31 5.50 -6.23 -2.53
C GLU A 31 4.49 -6.77 -3.56
N CYS A 32 3.48 -7.52 -3.11
CA CYS A 32 2.39 -8.00 -3.97
C CYS A 32 1.67 -6.82 -4.66
N LEU A 33 1.34 -5.77 -3.92
CA LEU A 33 0.73 -4.56 -4.49
C LEU A 33 1.63 -3.90 -5.55
N ARG A 34 2.95 -3.81 -5.30
CA ARG A 34 3.91 -3.26 -6.28
C ARG A 34 3.98 -4.10 -7.55
N LEU A 35 3.88 -5.43 -7.45
CA LEU A 35 3.81 -6.31 -8.62
C LEU A 35 2.53 -6.06 -9.43
N ILE A 36 1.38 -5.96 -8.75
CA ILE A 36 0.09 -5.62 -9.40
C ILE A 36 0.18 -4.25 -10.08
N ILE A 37 0.75 -3.25 -9.40
CA ILE A 37 0.95 -1.91 -9.96
C ILE A 37 1.80 -1.97 -11.24
N LYS A 38 2.91 -2.70 -11.20
CA LYS A 38 3.83 -2.83 -12.34
C LYS A 38 3.18 -3.53 -13.53
N GLN A 39 2.35 -4.54 -13.27
CA GLN A 39 1.75 -5.37 -14.32
C GLN A 39 0.51 -4.73 -14.95
N HIS A 40 -0.38 -4.15 -14.12
CA HIS A 40 -1.69 -3.68 -14.56
C HIS A 40 -1.79 -2.16 -14.68
N ASN A 41 -0.87 -1.41 -14.07
CA ASN A 41 -0.92 0.05 -13.95
C ASN A 41 -2.32 0.56 -13.52
N PRO A 42 -2.80 0.13 -12.34
CA PRO A 42 -4.15 0.42 -11.88
C PRO A 42 -4.38 1.92 -11.71
N ASP A 43 -5.57 2.39 -12.07
CA ASP A 43 -5.98 3.77 -11.81
C ASP A 43 -6.40 3.96 -10.34
N TRP A 44 -6.89 5.15 -10.00
CA TRP A 44 -7.32 5.45 -8.64
C TRP A 44 -8.43 4.50 -8.16
N ALA A 45 -9.42 4.20 -9.02
CA ALA A 45 -10.55 3.35 -8.69
C ALA A 45 -10.13 1.89 -8.52
N ASP A 46 -9.24 1.40 -9.37
CA ASP A 46 -8.62 0.07 -9.23
C ASP A 46 -7.89 -0.07 -7.89
N ILE A 47 -7.15 0.95 -7.46
CA ILE A 47 -6.49 0.95 -6.15
C ILE A 47 -7.51 0.98 -5.01
N GLN A 48 -8.62 1.72 -5.14
CA GLN A 48 -9.68 1.68 -4.12
C GLN A 48 -10.31 0.30 -3.99
N LEU A 49 -10.46 -0.43 -5.11
CA LEU A 49 -10.93 -1.81 -5.13
C LEU A 49 -9.95 -2.72 -4.38
N LEU A 50 -8.66 -2.67 -4.70
CA LEU A 50 -7.64 -3.46 -4.01
C LEU A 50 -7.62 -3.17 -2.49
N LEU A 51 -7.63 -1.89 -2.11
CA LEU A 51 -7.68 -1.49 -0.70
C LEU A 51 -9.00 -1.88 -0.01
N GLY A 52 -10.07 -2.13 -0.78
CA GLY A 52 -11.36 -2.60 -0.27
C GLY A 52 -11.32 -4.01 0.32
N GLU A 53 -10.32 -4.82 -0.05
CA GLU A 53 -10.13 -6.17 0.49
C GLU A 53 -9.45 -6.18 1.88
N LEU A 54 -8.88 -5.05 2.30
CA LEU A 54 -8.36 -4.86 3.66
C LEU A 54 -9.51 -4.60 4.63
N LYS A 55 -9.31 -4.91 5.92
CA LYS A 55 -10.29 -4.48 6.94
C LYS A 55 -10.36 -2.96 6.96
N ASP A 56 -11.54 -2.40 7.25
CA ASP A 56 -11.72 -0.93 7.29
C ASP A 56 -10.67 -0.21 8.15
N THR A 57 -10.36 -0.75 9.33
CA THR A 57 -9.33 -0.17 10.21
C THR A 57 -7.92 -0.17 9.60
N GLU A 58 -7.59 -1.19 8.80
CA GLU A 58 -6.30 -1.32 8.12
C GLU A 58 -6.26 -0.38 6.92
N LYS A 59 -7.31 -0.36 6.10
CA LYS A 59 -7.48 0.57 4.98
C LYS A 59 -7.33 2.03 5.43
N GLN A 60 -8.03 2.43 6.49
CA GLN A 60 -7.96 3.80 7.02
C GLN A 60 -6.54 4.14 7.52
N LEU A 61 -5.87 3.19 8.16
CA LEU A 61 -4.50 3.38 8.63
C LEU A 61 -3.50 3.48 7.46
N VAL A 62 -3.65 2.65 6.42
CA VAL A 62 -2.85 2.70 5.19
C VAL A 62 -3.00 4.06 4.51
N LEU A 63 -4.24 4.50 4.28
CA LEU A 63 -4.53 5.78 3.62
C LEU A 63 -3.97 6.95 4.42
N LYS A 64 -4.13 6.94 5.75
CA LYS A 64 -3.56 7.95 6.62
C LYS A 64 -2.04 7.97 6.53
N THR A 65 -1.40 6.81 6.67
CA THR A 65 0.07 6.71 6.65
C THR A 65 0.64 7.15 5.30
N ALA A 66 0.02 6.73 4.20
CA ALA A 66 0.39 7.15 2.85
C ALA A 66 0.26 8.68 2.69
N ARG A 67 -0.84 9.25 3.16
CA ARG A 67 -1.09 10.69 3.10
C ARG A 67 -0.10 11.48 3.94
N ASP A 68 0.17 11.06 5.17
CA ASP A 68 1.12 11.75 6.06
C ASP A 68 2.51 11.78 5.41
N LEU A 69 2.96 10.66 4.82
CA LEU A 69 4.22 10.57 4.07
C LEU A 69 4.24 11.47 2.82
N ALA A 70 3.13 11.51 2.07
CA ALA A 70 3.01 12.36 0.89
C ALA A 70 3.00 13.84 1.28
N GLU A 71 2.29 14.21 2.34
CA GLU A 71 2.20 15.57 2.86
C GLU A 71 3.57 16.09 3.31
N ASP A 72 4.32 15.28 4.05
CA ASP A 72 5.70 15.62 4.42
C ASP A 72 6.57 15.87 3.18
N TYR A 73 6.48 15.02 2.16
CA TYR A 73 7.24 15.19 0.91
C TYR A 73 6.83 16.46 0.15
N TYR A 74 5.54 16.65 -0.13
CA TYR A 74 5.08 17.79 -0.94
C TYR A 74 5.19 19.13 -0.20
N LYS A 75 5.13 19.12 1.13
CA LYS A 75 5.41 20.31 1.94
C LYS A 75 6.84 20.83 1.72
N THR A 76 7.83 19.94 1.59
CA THR A 76 9.21 20.35 1.25
C THR A 76 9.33 20.96 -0.15
N GLN A 77 8.43 20.56 -1.05
CA GLN A 77 8.37 21.05 -2.44
C GLN A 77 7.49 22.30 -2.58
N GLN A 78 6.87 22.78 -1.50
CA GLN A 78 5.88 23.89 -1.51
C GLN A 78 4.67 23.61 -2.43
N LEU A 79 4.24 22.35 -2.48
CA LEU A 79 3.09 21.89 -3.27
C LEU A 79 1.94 21.44 -2.35
N ASP A 80 0.69 21.57 -2.81
CA ASP A 80 -0.48 21.06 -2.08
C ASP A 80 -0.62 19.54 -2.30
N VAL A 81 -0.56 18.77 -1.22
CA VAL A 81 -0.73 17.31 -1.25
C VAL A 81 -2.05 16.88 -1.90
N LYS A 82 -3.10 17.70 -1.86
CA LYS A 82 -4.41 17.38 -2.45
C LYS A 82 -4.35 17.12 -3.96
N ASP A 83 -3.39 17.72 -4.66
CA ASP A 83 -3.19 17.55 -6.10
C ASP A 83 -2.52 16.22 -6.46
N TYR A 84 -1.92 15.54 -5.49
CA TYR A 84 -1.09 14.34 -5.66
C TYR A 84 -1.56 13.14 -4.84
N PHE A 85 -2.32 13.37 -3.76
CA PHE A 85 -2.95 12.35 -2.94
C PHE A 85 -4.45 12.68 -2.72
N PRO A 86 -5.27 12.52 -3.77
CA PRO A 86 -6.69 12.83 -3.69
C PRO A 86 -7.44 11.74 -2.90
N LEU A 87 -8.39 12.18 -2.07
CA LEU A 87 -9.30 11.29 -1.32
C LEU A 87 -10.54 10.88 -2.13
N GLN A 88 -10.78 11.54 -3.27
CA GLN A 88 -11.88 11.26 -4.20
C GLN A 88 -11.29 11.03 -5.59
N GLU A 89 -12.07 10.42 -6.50
CA GLU A 89 -11.65 10.13 -7.88
C GLU A 89 -11.15 11.41 -8.59
N PRO A 90 -9.86 11.49 -8.95
CA PRO A 90 -9.29 12.67 -9.58
C PRO A 90 -9.50 12.72 -11.10
N HIS A 91 -10.06 11.67 -11.71
CA HIS A 91 -10.24 11.54 -13.16
C HIS A 91 -8.95 11.70 -13.98
N TRP A 92 -7.82 11.25 -13.43
CA TRP A 92 -6.53 11.29 -14.12
C TRP A 92 -6.55 10.38 -15.35
N SER A 93 -6.15 10.94 -16.49
CA SER A 93 -5.99 10.25 -17.75
C SER A 93 -4.57 9.70 -17.89
N PRO A 94 -4.40 8.39 -18.11
CA PRO A 94 -3.08 7.80 -18.36
C PRO A 94 -2.46 8.25 -19.70
N ASN A 95 -3.23 8.93 -20.56
CA ASN A 95 -2.76 9.46 -21.83
C ASN A 95 -2.14 10.86 -21.73
N ARG A 96 -2.20 11.50 -20.55
CA ARG A 96 -1.59 12.81 -20.30
C ARG A 96 -0.40 12.63 -19.36
N THR A 97 0.78 13.05 -19.78
CA THR A 97 2.04 12.83 -19.05
C THR A 97 1.97 13.32 -17.59
N ALA A 98 1.47 14.54 -17.37
CA ALA A 98 1.35 15.11 -16.02
C ALA A 98 0.38 14.33 -15.12
N GLU A 99 -0.72 13.80 -15.67
CA GLU A 99 -1.70 13.02 -14.91
C GLU A 99 -1.18 11.59 -14.65
N LEU A 100 -0.42 11.03 -15.59
CA LEU A 100 0.28 9.76 -15.39
C LEU A 100 1.35 9.84 -14.29
N GLU A 101 2.09 10.95 -14.21
CA GLU A 101 3.06 11.19 -13.13
C GLU A 101 2.37 11.26 -11.77
N LYS A 102 1.23 11.95 -11.69
CA LYS A 102 0.41 11.98 -10.46
C LYS A 102 -0.10 10.59 -10.09
N LEU A 103 -0.58 9.81 -11.06
CA LEU A 103 -1.02 8.43 -10.82
C LEU A 103 0.11 7.56 -10.27
N LYS A 104 1.31 7.63 -10.87
CA LYS A 104 2.49 6.88 -10.38
C LYS A 104 2.89 7.31 -8.97
N GLY A 105 2.85 8.62 -8.68
CA GLY A 105 3.08 9.14 -7.35
C GLY A 105 2.08 8.58 -6.33
N TYR A 106 0.80 8.59 -6.66
CA TYR A 106 -0.26 8.04 -5.82
C TYR A 106 -0.08 6.54 -5.56
N GLN A 107 0.16 5.75 -6.61
CA GLN A 107 0.47 4.31 -6.51
C GLN A 107 1.62 4.04 -5.53
N GLU A 108 2.71 4.80 -5.63
CA GLU A 108 3.88 4.62 -4.75
C GLU A 108 3.58 5.04 -3.29
N TRP A 109 2.82 6.12 -3.09
CA TRP A 109 2.41 6.51 -1.74
C TRP A 109 1.53 5.46 -1.08
N ILE A 110 0.61 4.85 -1.82
CA ILE A 110 -0.21 3.74 -1.31
C ILE A 110 0.66 2.54 -0.96
N ALA A 111 1.60 2.13 -1.83
CA ALA A 111 2.52 1.03 -1.52
C ALA A 111 3.33 1.28 -0.24
N LYS A 112 3.85 2.50 -0.06
CA LYS A 112 4.52 2.90 1.20
C LYS A 112 3.57 2.91 2.40
N GLY A 113 2.32 3.32 2.21
CA GLY A 113 1.29 3.27 3.24
C GLY A 113 1.02 1.84 3.70
N VAL A 114 0.87 0.91 2.76
CA VAL A 114 0.69 -0.53 3.05
C VAL A 114 1.88 -1.06 3.84
N GLU A 115 3.10 -0.75 3.43
CA GLU A 115 4.32 -1.19 4.09
C GLU A 115 4.47 -0.62 5.52
N ARG A 116 4.17 0.67 5.71
CA ARG A 116 4.52 1.42 6.93
C ARG A 116 3.38 1.61 7.92
N ALA A 117 2.15 1.26 7.57
CA ALA A 117 1.01 1.38 8.48
C ALA A 117 1.17 0.41 9.67
N ILE A 118 1.62 0.95 10.81
CA ILE A 118 1.78 0.23 12.09
C ILE A 118 0.60 0.61 13.00
N PRO A 119 -0.24 -0.35 13.43
CA PRO A 119 -1.29 -0.06 14.41
C PRO A 119 -0.69 0.46 15.72
N LYS A 120 -1.24 1.55 16.26
CA LYS A 120 -0.79 2.09 17.56
C LYS A 120 -0.96 1.08 18.71
N THR A 121 -1.95 0.21 18.60
CA THR A 121 -2.17 -0.92 19.52
C THR A 121 -1.43 -2.15 19.00
N LEU A 122 -0.10 -2.11 18.94
CA LEU A 122 0.64 -3.36 18.87
C LEU A 122 0.35 -4.12 20.17
N ASN A 123 0.01 -5.41 20.06
CA ASN A 123 -0.12 -6.24 21.24
C ASN A 123 1.28 -6.50 21.81
N TRP A 124 1.74 -5.59 22.67
CA TRP A 124 3.05 -5.68 23.32
C TRP A 124 3.24 -7.01 24.05
N SER A 125 2.17 -7.61 24.60
CA SER A 125 2.26 -8.92 25.24
C SER A 125 2.62 -10.04 24.26
N ALA A 126 2.18 -9.95 23.00
CA ALA A 126 2.57 -10.90 21.96
C ALA A 126 4.03 -10.71 21.52
N LEU A 127 4.52 -9.47 21.48
CA LEU A 127 5.94 -9.20 21.23
C LEU A 127 6.84 -9.77 22.34
N TYR A 128 6.46 -9.60 23.61
CA TYR A 128 7.22 -10.16 24.73
C TYR A 128 7.10 -11.69 24.85
N ALA A 129 6.14 -12.31 24.15
CA ALA A 129 6.01 -13.76 24.08
C ALA A 129 6.94 -14.39 23.03
N ILE A 130 7.43 -13.61 22.07
CA ILE A 130 8.41 -14.06 21.08
C ILE A 130 9.77 -14.18 21.79
N ARG A 131 10.30 -15.39 21.84
CA ARG A 131 11.59 -15.72 22.44
C ARG A 131 12.37 -16.59 21.47
N GLN A 132 13.66 -16.32 21.36
CA GLN A 132 14.57 -17.13 20.57
C GLN A 132 14.47 -18.59 20.99
N GLY A 133 14.24 -19.47 20.02
CA GLY A 133 14.19 -20.90 20.27
C GLY A 133 15.53 -21.42 20.81
N PRO A 134 15.54 -22.49 21.62
CA PRO A 134 16.78 -23.04 22.19
C PRO A 134 17.80 -23.53 21.15
N SER A 135 17.37 -23.72 19.91
CA SER A 135 18.21 -24.13 18.77
C SER A 135 18.27 -23.09 17.65
N GLU A 136 17.59 -21.95 17.80
CA GLU A 136 17.55 -20.88 16.81
C GLU A 136 18.78 -20.00 17.01
N SER A 137 19.49 -19.63 15.96
CA SER A 137 20.62 -18.71 16.07
C SER A 137 20.12 -17.26 16.26
N PRO A 138 20.93 -16.37 16.86
CA PRO A 138 20.51 -14.98 17.06
C PRO A 138 20.16 -14.26 15.76
N SER A 139 20.80 -14.62 14.64
CA SER A 139 20.48 -14.02 13.33
C SER A 139 19.13 -14.50 12.80
N GLU A 140 18.84 -15.80 12.90
CA GLU A 140 17.56 -16.38 12.47
C GLU A 140 16.38 -15.83 13.29
N PHE A 141 16.61 -15.51 14.57
CA PHE A 141 15.59 -14.88 15.41
C PHE A 141 15.31 -13.42 15.06
N LEU A 142 16.26 -12.73 14.43
CA LEU A 142 16.17 -11.30 14.09
C LEU A 142 15.70 -11.03 12.65
N ASP A 143 15.74 -12.04 11.77
CA ASP A 143 15.23 -12.01 10.40
C ASP A 143 13.69 -12.07 10.35
#